data_AF-A0A078FKV8-F1
#
_entry.id   AF-A0A078FKV8-F1
#
_cell.length_a   1.000
_cell.length_b   1.000
_cell.length_c   1.000
_cell.angle_alpha   90.00
_cell.angle_beta   90.00
_cell.angle_gamma   90.00
#
_symmetry.space_group_name_H-M   'P 1'
#
loop_
_entity.id
_entity.type
_entity.pdbx_description
1 polymer ?
#
loop_
_entity_poly.entity_id
_entity_poly.type
_entity_poly.pdbx_seq_one_letter_code
_entity_poly.pdbx_strand_id
1 'polypeptide(L)'
;MGSSKRRRFKVQNIAFKWSKQKKFLGAAWVLRNNRGESLLHSRRAFGNIGSFVEEKFTTWMWAIESIRSHHVDKVIFEAEFSDLLGAVKRQRDWPTLRYQGSELRKALGDLRGWSFRVIESRTNRCAGAIAKSVTQERWSQSYVAQGNPAWLKELFEADKQGS
;
A
#
# COMPACT_ATOMS: atom_id res chain seq x y z
N MET A 1 -6.69 37.49 -3.37
CA MET A 1 -7.25 36.41 -2.52
C MET A 1 -7.35 35.15 -3.38
N GLY A 2 -6.28 34.37 -3.48
CA GLY A 2 -6.17 33.24 -4.41
C GLY A 2 -6.01 31.94 -3.65
N SER A 3 -7.05 31.10 -3.70
CA SER A 3 -7.21 29.79 -3.06
C SER A 3 -5.90 29.11 -2.64
N SER A 4 -5.68 29.09 -1.33
CA SER A 4 -4.79 28.12 -0.67
C SER A 4 -5.22 26.73 -1.13
N LYS A 5 -4.47 26.14 -2.08
CA LYS A 5 -4.51 24.70 -2.36
C LYS A 5 -4.03 24.01 -1.08
N ARG A 6 -4.89 23.89 -0.07
CA ARG A 6 -4.73 22.93 1.02
C ARG A 6 -4.61 21.57 0.35
N ARG A 7 -3.38 21.10 0.11
CA ARG A 7 -3.10 19.77 -0.41
C ARG A 7 -3.63 18.80 0.64
N ARG A 8 -4.88 18.36 0.43
CA ARG A 8 -5.57 17.41 1.30
C ARG A 8 -4.83 16.08 1.23
N PHE A 9 -4.86 15.34 2.33
CA PHE A 9 -4.27 14.00 2.37
C PHE A 9 -4.87 13.13 1.26
N LYS A 10 -4.01 12.40 0.55
CA LYS A 10 -4.41 11.28 -0.31
C LYS A 10 -4.46 10.00 0.52
N VAL A 11 -5.30 9.06 0.14
CA VAL A 11 -5.36 7.74 0.79
C VAL A 11 -4.64 6.74 -0.09
N GLN A 12 -3.74 5.93 0.48
CA GLN A 12 -3.13 4.81 -0.22
C GLN A 12 -3.59 3.51 0.44
N ASN A 13 -4.45 2.78 -0.25
CA ASN A 13 -4.83 1.43 0.13
C ASN A 13 -3.73 0.47 -0.31
N ILE A 14 -3.25 -0.38 0.59
CA ILE A 14 -2.14 -1.31 0.35
C ILE A 14 -2.62 -2.73 0.65
N ALA A 15 -2.26 -3.65 -0.25
CA ALA A 15 -2.54 -5.06 -0.05
C ALA A 15 -1.41 -5.92 -0.61
N PHE A 16 -1.36 -7.16 -0.13
CA PHE A 16 -0.50 -8.18 -0.71
C PHE A 16 -1.17 -9.55 -0.70
N LYS A 17 -0.65 -10.46 -1.53
CA LYS A 17 -0.95 -11.87 -1.52
C LYS A 17 0.36 -12.64 -1.63
N TRP A 18 0.68 -13.40 -0.58
CA TRP A 18 1.90 -14.21 -0.53
C TRP A 18 1.59 -15.69 -0.69
N SER A 19 2.45 -16.40 -1.43
CA SER A 19 2.48 -17.85 -1.52
C SER A 19 3.76 -18.35 -0.87
N LYS A 20 3.64 -18.92 0.34
CA LYS A 20 4.76 -19.53 1.08
C LYS A 20 5.44 -20.64 0.29
N GLN A 21 4.65 -21.51 -0.35
CA GLN A 21 5.15 -22.62 -1.16
C GLN A 21 6.00 -22.14 -2.34
N LYS A 22 5.56 -21.09 -3.04
CA LYS A 22 6.25 -20.54 -4.21
C LYS A 22 7.30 -19.48 -3.85
N LYS A 23 7.41 -19.10 -2.56
CA LYS A 23 8.17 -17.94 -2.07
C LYS A 23 7.92 -16.69 -2.92
N PHE A 24 6.65 -16.44 -3.24
CA PHE A 24 6.25 -15.46 -4.25
C PHE A 24 5.18 -14.53 -3.70
N LEU A 25 5.35 -13.24 -3.93
CA LEU A 25 4.53 -12.17 -3.37
C LEU A 25 3.97 -11.31 -4.50
N GLY A 26 2.65 -11.18 -4.55
CA GLY A 26 1.98 -10.11 -5.26
C GLY A 26 1.65 -8.97 -4.32
N ALA A 27 2.13 -7.76 -4.60
CA ALA A 27 1.76 -6.56 -3.86
C ALA A 27 0.99 -5.60 -4.76
N ALA A 28 0.13 -4.80 -4.15
CA ALA A 28 -0.60 -3.75 -4.84
C ALA A 28 -0.82 -2.54 -3.94
N TRP A 29 -0.95 -1.39 -4.58
CA TRP A 29 -1.49 -0.21 -3.93
C TRP A 29 -2.46 0.54 -4.85
N VAL A 30 -3.41 1.24 -4.25
CA VAL A 30 -4.35 2.16 -4.91
C VAL A 30 -4.29 3.50 -4.20
N LEU A 31 -3.97 4.56 -4.92
CA LEU A 31 -3.89 5.93 -4.43
C LEU A 31 -5.18 6.67 -4.80
N ARG A 32 -5.90 7.17 -3.79
CA ARG A 32 -7.17 7.87 -3.93
C ARG A 32 -7.08 9.32 -3.46
N ASN A 33 -7.92 10.17 -4.02
CA ASN A 33 -8.16 11.51 -3.48
C ASN A 33 -9.16 11.46 -2.30
N ASN A 34 -9.47 12.62 -1.73
CA ASN A 34 -10.38 12.77 -0.61
C ASN A 34 -11.87 12.59 -0.96
N ARG A 35 -12.19 12.24 -2.22
CA ARG A 35 -13.54 11.91 -2.72
C ARG A 35 -13.65 10.42 -3.06
N GLY A 36 -12.67 9.60 -2.66
CA GLY A 36 -12.61 8.18 -2.98
C GLY A 36 -12.17 7.85 -4.41
N GLU A 37 -11.86 8.85 -5.24
CA GLU A 37 -11.52 8.63 -6.65
C GLU A 37 -10.10 8.07 -6.78
N SER A 38 -9.96 6.95 -7.50
CA SER A 38 -8.65 6.38 -7.83
C SER A 38 -7.89 7.33 -8.75
N LEU A 39 -6.71 7.73 -8.31
CA LEU A 39 -5.78 8.55 -9.09
C LEU A 39 -4.77 7.67 -9.80
N LEU A 40 -4.15 6.77 -9.04
CA LEU A 40 -3.11 5.85 -9.48
C LEU A 40 -3.32 4.50 -8.83
N HIS A 41 -2.93 3.44 -9.50
CA HIS A 41 -2.77 2.13 -8.89
C HIS A 41 -1.54 1.45 -9.45
N SER A 42 -1.01 0.51 -8.69
CA SER A 42 0.15 -0.26 -9.09
C SER A 42 0.09 -1.68 -8.58
N ARG A 43 0.80 -2.53 -9.29
CA ARG A 43 0.97 -3.93 -8.99
C ARG A 43 2.44 -4.28 -9.16
N ARG A 44 2.96 -5.10 -8.24
CA ARG A 44 4.33 -5.63 -8.33
C ARG A 44 4.41 -7.07 -7.86
N ALA A 45 5.25 -7.85 -8.55
CA ALA A 45 5.62 -9.19 -8.15
C ALA A 45 7.00 -9.18 -7.49
N PHE A 46 7.17 -9.95 -6.42
CA PHE A 46 8.45 -10.19 -5.77
C PHE A 46 8.68 -11.70 -5.61
N GLY A 47 9.85 -12.17 -6.02
CA GLY A 47 10.30 -13.54 -5.82
C GLY A 47 11.14 -13.68 -4.55
N ASN A 48 11.40 -14.93 -4.17
CA ASN A 48 12.26 -15.30 -3.04
C ASN A 48 11.84 -14.73 -1.67
N ILE A 49 10.54 -14.52 -1.46
CA ILE A 49 10.01 -14.06 -0.17
C ILE A 49 9.76 -15.26 0.73
N GLY A 50 10.53 -15.39 1.81
CA GLY A 50 10.62 -16.59 2.64
C GLY A 50 9.87 -16.55 3.96
N SER A 51 9.41 -15.39 4.43
CA SER A 51 8.81 -15.26 5.77
C SER A 51 7.72 -14.20 5.87
N PHE A 52 6.83 -14.39 6.86
CA PHE A 52 5.72 -13.49 7.15
C PHE A 52 6.13 -12.02 7.37
N VAL A 53 7.30 -11.84 7.98
CA VAL A 53 7.88 -10.52 8.23
C VAL A 53 8.37 -9.89 6.93
N GLU A 54 8.99 -10.68 6.06
CA GLU A 54 9.57 -10.22 4.80
C GLU A 54 8.50 -9.77 3.81
N GLU A 55 7.36 -10.47 3.68
CA GLU A 55 6.34 -10.01 2.74
C GLU A 55 5.69 -8.69 3.18
N LYS A 56 5.43 -8.54 4.48
CA LYS A 56 4.88 -7.30 5.04
C LYS A 56 5.87 -6.17 4.88
N PHE A 57 7.15 -6.42 5.18
CA PHE A 57 8.21 -5.40 5.10
C PHE A 57 8.43 -4.95 3.65
N THR A 58 8.56 -5.90 2.73
CA THR A 58 8.73 -5.63 1.29
C THR A 58 7.55 -4.82 0.74
N THR A 59 6.33 -5.21 1.10
CA THR A 59 5.11 -4.50 0.67
C THR A 59 5.09 -3.07 1.20
N TRP A 60 5.41 -2.85 2.48
CA TRP A 60 5.45 -1.53 3.08
C TRP A 60 6.50 -0.62 2.45
N MET A 61 7.74 -1.10 2.35
CA MET A 61 8.85 -0.34 1.77
C MET A 61 8.50 0.12 0.35
N TRP A 62 8.05 -0.81 -0.49
CA TRP A 62 7.67 -0.50 -1.86
C TRP A 62 6.51 0.51 -1.95
N ALA A 63 5.48 0.38 -1.11
CA ALA A 63 4.36 1.31 -1.11
C ALA A 63 4.76 2.73 -0.67
N ILE A 64 5.61 2.85 0.36
CA ILE A 64 6.14 4.12 0.87
C ILE A 64 7.03 4.79 -0.17
N GLU A 65 7.95 4.03 -0.78
CA GLU A 65 8.81 4.52 -1.87
C GLU A 65 7.99 5.00 -3.07
N SER A 66 6.89 4.30 -3.39
CA SER A 66 6.00 4.70 -4.48
C SER A 66 5.35 6.07 -4.25
N ILE A 67 4.95 6.38 -3.00
CA ILE A 67 4.42 7.71 -2.64
C ILE A 67 5.46 8.81 -2.87
N ARG A 68 6.72 8.54 -2.53
CA ARG A 68 7.84 9.47 -2.74
C ARG A 68 8.09 9.71 -4.23
N SER A 69 8.20 8.63 -5.01
CA SER A 69 8.44 8.68 -6.45
C SER A 69 7.31 9.38 -7.22
N HIS A 70 6.09 9.36 -6.69
CA HIS A 70 4.95 10.09 -7.25
C HIS A 70 4.73 11.49 -6.64
N HIS A 71 5.69 11.99 -5.85
CA HIS A 71 5.67 13.33 -5.23
C HIS A 71 4.37 13.62 -4.46
N VAL A 72 3.85 12.61 -3.74
CA VAL A 72 2.68 12.77 -2.90
C VAL A 72 3.09 13.37 -1.56
N ASP A 73 2.76 14.64 -1.35
CA ASP A 73 3.14 15.38 -0.13
C ASP A 73 2.55 14.80 1.17
N LYS A 74 1.25 14.49 1.16
CA LYS A 74 0.50 14.08 2.35
C LYS A 74 -0.32 12.83 2.06
N VAL A 75 -0.07 11.76 2.82
CA VAL A 75 -0.68 10.44 2.59
C VAL A 75 -1.22 9.82 3.87
N ILE A 76 -2.34 9.11 3.75
CA ILE A 76 -2.85 8.21 4.78
C ILE A 76 -2.70 6.81 4.21
N PHE A 77 -1.85 6.02 4.82
CA PHE A 77 -1.69 4.62 4.47
C PHE A 77 -2.80 3.80 5.11
N GLU A 78 -3.46 2.95 4.33
CA GLU A 78 -4.50 2.05 4.83
C GLU A 78 -4.19 0.63 4.40
N ALA A 79 -4.13 -0.29 5.37
CA ALA A 79 -3.86 -1.69 5.11
C ALA A 79 -4.52 -2.58 6.17
N GLU A 80 -4.68 -3.85 5.83
CA GLU A 80 -5.20 -4.88 6.75
C GLU A 80 -4.16 -5.37 7.77
N PHE A 81 -2.95 -4.82 7.75
CA PHE A 81 -1.82 -5.26 8.58
C PHE A 81 -0.99 -4.07 9.06
N SER A 82 -0.54 -4.10 10.31
CA SER A 82 0.19 -2.98 10.91
C SER A 82 1.33 -3.34 11.85
N ASP A 83 1.62 -4.62 12.04
CA ASP A 83 2.52 -5.11 13.08
C ASP A 83 3.92 -4.43 12.99
N LEU A 84 4.41 -4.24 11.76
CA LEU A 84 5.68 -3.58 11.50
C LEU A 84 5.66 -2.08 11.80
N LEU A 85 4.51 -1.41 11.68
CA LEU A 85 4.36 0.00 12.05
C LEU A 85 4.33 0.20 13.58
N GLY A 86 3.96 -0.85 14.34
CA GLY A 86 4.17 -0.89 15.79
C GLY A 86 5.65 -0.71 16.15
N ALA A 87 6.55 -1.42 15.45
CA ALA A 87 7.99 -1.31 15.64
C ALA A 87 8.57 0.05 15.22
N VAL A 88 7.92 0.78 14.29
CA VAL A 88 8.29 2.16 13.96
C VAL A 88 8.04 3.11 15.13
N LYS A 89 6.88 2.97 15.81
CA LYS A 89 6.48 3.86 16.92
C LYS A 89 7.16 3.50 18.24
N ARG A 90 7.32 2.21 18.54
CA ARG A 90 7.84 1.72 19.82
C ARG A 90 8.91 0.65 19.62
N GLN A 91 10.03 1.01 18.99
CA GLN A 91 11.07 0.04 18.61
C GLN A 91 11.65 -0.76 19.79
N ARG A 92 11.67 -0.18 21.00
CA ARG A 92 12.13 -0.87 22.21
C ARG A 92 11.24 -2.05 22.59
N ASP A 93 9.95 -1.97 22.29
CA ASP A 93 8.96 -3.02 22.61
C ASP A 93 9.01 -4.17 21.58
N TRP A 94 9.70 -3.98 20.45
CA TRP A 94 9.75 -4.93 19.32
C TRP A 94 11.20 -5.24 18.89
N PRO A 95 12.04 -5.82 19.76
CA PRO A 95 13.46 -6.04 19.48
C PRO A 95 13.71 -6.92 18.24
N THR A 96 12.87 -7.94 18.01
CA THR A 96 12.98 -8.84 16.85
C THR A 96 12.70 -8.12 15.51
N LEU A 97 11.98 -6.99 15.54
CA LEU A 97 11.63 -6.20 14.36
C LEU A 97 12.46 -4.91 14.27
N ARG A 98 13.58 -4.82 15.02
CA ARG A 98 14.38 -3.60 15.13
C ARG A 98 14.88 -3.10 13.76
N TYR A 99 15.34 -4.02 12.91
CA TYR A 99 15.81 -3.69 11.56
C TYR A 99 14.66 -3.12 10.71
N GLN A 100 13.56 -3.86 10.60
CA GLN A 100 12.39 -3.47 9.81
C GLN A 100 11.82 -2.14 10.28
N GLY A 101 11.67 -1.96 11.60
CA GLY A 101 11.20 -0.71 12.20
C GLY A 101 12.13 0.47 11.93
N SER A 102 13.45 0.27 11.92
CA SER A 102 14.44 1.29 11.57
C SER A 102 14.32 1.72 10.11
N GLU A 103 14.29 0.77 9.19
CA GLU A 103 14.23 1.07 7.75
C GLU A 103 12.90 1.72 7.36
N LEU A 104 11.78 1.23 7.91
CA LEU A 104 10.48 1.88 7.71
C LEU A 104 10.47 3.30 8.29
N ARG A 105 11.09 3.53 9.45
CA ARG A 105 11.18 4.88 10.03
C ARG A 105 11.96 5.83 9.13
N LYS A 106 13.10 5.38 8.56
CA LYS A 106 13.87 6.17 7.60
C LYS A 106 13.03 6.51 6.37
N ALA A 107 12.39 5.51 5.76
CA ALA A 107 11.56 5.70 4.57
C ALA A 107 10.39 6.66 4.80
N LEU A 108 9.76 6.59 5.98
CA LEU A 108 8.66 7.48 6.39
C LEU A 108 9.14 8.88 6.79
N GLY A 109 10.36 9.03 7.28
CA GLY A 109 10.96 10.31 7.70
C GLY A 109 11.11 11.30 6.55
N ASP A 110 11.22 10.80 5.31
CA ASP A 110 11.33 11.61 4.10
C ASP A 110 9.98 12.13 3.58
N LEU A 111 8.86 11.75 4.20
CA LEU A 111 7.52 12.20 3.82
C LEU A 111 7.11 13.47 4.57
N ARG A 112 6.53 14.45 3.86
CA ARG A 112 6.09 15.73 4.47
C ARG A 112 4.93 15.58 5.45
N GLY A 113 4.09 14.56 5.29
CA GLY A 113 3.02 14.28 6.23
C GLY A 113 2.42 12.92 5.97
N TRP A 114 2.35 12.09 7.01
CA TRP A 114 1.77 10.77 6.89
C TRP A 114 1.02 10.36 8.14
N SER A 115 0.03 9.50 7.95
CA SER A 115 -0.59 8.72 9.02
C SER A 115 -0.94 7.34 8.49
N PHE A 116 -1.36 6.44 9.37
CA PHE A 116 -1.73 5.07 9.02
C PHE A 116 -3.03 4.67 9.73
N ARG A 117 -3.86 3.86 9.05
CA ARG A 117 -5.04 3.21 9.62
C ARG A 117 -5.06 1.72 9.28
N VAL A 118 -5.39 0.90 10.27
CA VAL A 118 -5.78 -0.49 10.03
C VAL A 118 -7.20 -0.48 9.50
N ILE A 119 -7.44 -1.16 8.39
CA ILE A 119 -8.76 -1.27 7.77
C ILE A 119 -9.15 -2.73 7.60
N GLU A 120 -10.45 -3.00 7.49
CA GLU A 120 -10.96 -4.34 7.29
C GLU A 120 -10.85 -4.77 5.81
N SER A 121 -10.74 -6.08 5.55
CA SER A 121 -10.64 -6.63 4.20
C SER A 121 -11.79 -6.21 3.27
N ARG A 122 -13.01 -6.03 3.81
CA ARG A 122 -14.18 -5.55 3.03
C ARG A 122 -14.03 -4.13 2.49
N THR A 123 -13.16 -3.33 3.10
CA THR A 123 -12.87 -1.94 2.69
C THR A 123 -11.62 -1.83 1.81
N ASN A 124 -10.84 -2.90 1.68
CA ASN A 124 -9.58 -2.94 0.94
C ASN A 124 -9.66 -3.80 -0.35
N ARG A 125 -10.88 -4.06 -0.83
CA ARG A 125 -11.13 -5.06 -1.88
C ARG A 125 -10.41 -4.75 -3.17
N CYS A 126 -10.39 -3.49 -3.59
CA CYS A 126 -9.68 -3.06 -4.80
C CYS A 126 -8.19 -3.42 -4.79
N ALA A 127 -7.45 -3.02 -3.74
CA ALA A 127 -6.02 -3.33 -3.63
C ALA A 127 -5.82 -4.85 -3.50
N GLY A 128 -6.67 -5.52 -2.70
CA GLY A 128 -6.64 -6.98 -2.55
C GLY A 128 -6.82 -7.75 -3.85
N ALA A 129 -7.75 -7.31 -4.72
CA ALA A 129 -7.99 -7.92 -6.03
C ALA A 129 -6.77 -7.75 -6.96
N ILE A 130 -6.16 -6.56 -6.98
CA ILE A 130 -4.93 -6.31 -7.75
C ILE A 130 -3.78 -7.21 -7.26
N ALA A 131 -3.58 -7.31 -5.95
CA ALA A 131 -2.53 -8.17 -5.39
C ALA A 131 -2.76 -9.66 -5.72
N LYS A 132 -4.01 -10.13 -5.65
CA LYS A 132 -4.39 -11.51 -6.01
C LYS A 132 -4.10 -11.82 -7.47
N SER A 133 -4.33 -10.89 -8.41
CA SER A 133 -4.09 -11.09 -9.84
C SER A 133 -2.64 -11.52 -10.16
N VAL A 134 -1.65 -11.06 -9.38
CA VAL A 134 -0.25 -11.47 -9.52
C VAL A 134 -0.08 -12.97 -9.29
N THR A 135 -0.73 -13.48 -8.24
CA THR A 135 -0.53 -14.86 -7.77
C THR A 135 -1.44 -15.88 -8.46
N GLN A 136 -2.63 -15.46 -8.91
CA GLN A 136 -3.66 -16.34 -9.48
C GLN A 136 -3.61 -16.35 -11.00
N GLU A 137 -3.48 -15.19 -11.64
CA GLU A 137 -3.54 -15.05 -13.10
C GLU A 137 -2.14 -15.01 -13.74
N ARG A 138 -1.09 -15.22 -12.93
CA ARG A 138 0.33 -15.14 -13.31
C ARG A 138 0.70 -13.81 -13.98
N TRP A 139 -0.02 -12.75 -13.67
CA TRP A 139 0.29 -11.40 -14.15
C TRP A 139 1.45 -10.81 -13.35
N SER A 140 2.64 -11.41 -13.51
CA SER A 140 3.87 -11.05 -12.80
C SER A 140 4.48 -9.72 -13.28
N GLN A 141 4.01 -9.19 -14.41
CA GLN A 141 4.46 -7.91 -14.93
C GLN A 141 4.05 -6.77 -13.97
N SER A 142 5.05 -5.99 -13.58
CA SER A 142 4.86 -4.83 -12.71
C SER A 142 4.40 -3.64 -13.53
N TYR A 143 3.50 -2.82 -12.98
CA TYR A 143 3.01 -1.63 -13.69
C TYR A 143 2.54 -0.54 -12.72
N VAL A 144 2.44 0.68 -13.23
CA VAL A 144 1.70 1.81 -12.64
C VAL A 144 0.72 2.31 -13.71
N ALA A 145 -0.54 2.55 -13.33
CA ALA A 145 -1.55 3.09 -14.22
C ALA A 145 -2.42 4.15 -13.54
N GLN A 146 -3.02 5.03 -14.34
CA GLN A 146 -3.93 6.07 -13.88
C GLN A 146 -5.37 5.58 -13.83
N GLY A 147 -6.16 6.11 -12.90
CA GLY A 147 -7.59 5.83 -12.80
C GLY A 147 -7.91 4.40 -12.34
N ASN A 148 -9.06 3.90 -12.78
CA ASN A 148 -9.56 2.56 -12.45
C ASN A 148 -9.04 1.53 -13.47
N PRO A 149 -8.58 0.34 -13.04
CA PRO A 149 -8.30 -0.75 -13.96
C PRO A 149 -9.60 -1.22 -14.63
N ALA A 150 -9.62 -1.28 -15.96
CA ALA A 150 -10.83 -1.67 -16.73
C ALA A 150 -11.40 -3.04 -16.29
N TRP A 151 -10.52 -4.00 -15.99
CA TRP A 151 -10.87 -5.34 -15.54
C TRP A 151 -11.39 -5.42 -14.09
N LEU A 152 -11.35 -4.31 -13.32
CA LEU A 152 -11.96 -4.18 -11.99
C LEU A 152 -12.90 -2.96 -11.90
N LYS A 153 -13.39 -2.46 -13.03
CA LYS A 153 -14.16 -1.20 -13.05
C LYS A 153 -15.33 -1.23 -12.08
N GLU A 154 -16.14 -2.28 -12.12
CA GLU A 154 -17.32 -2.46 -11.24
C GLU A 154 -16.93 -2.48 -9.75
N LEU A 155 -15.84 -3.16 -9.40
CA LEU A 155 -15.35 -3.22 -8.02
C LEU A 155 -14.91 -1.83 -7.52
N PHE A 156 -14.21 -1.07 -8.36
CA PHE A 156 -13.77 0.29 -8.03
C PHE A 156 -14.94 1.27 -7.91
N GLU A 157 -15.97 1.11 -8.74
CA GLU A 157 -17.20 1.91 -8.69
C GLU A 157 -18.04 1.59 -7.45
N ALA A 158 -18.11 0.32 -7.05
CA ALA A 158 -18.78 -0.09 -5.82
C ALA A 158 -18.06 0.40 -4.56
N ASP A 159 -16.73 0.30 -4.49
CA ASP A 159 -15.94 0.79 -3.34
C ASP A 159 -16.01 2.32 -3.21
N LYS A 160 -16.18 3.06 -4.33
CA LYS A 160 -16.36 4.52 -4.29
C LYS A 160 -17.66 4.93 -3.59
N GLN A 161 -18.74 4.15 -3.76
CA GLN A 161 -20.08 4.49 -3.25
C GLN A 161 -20.25 4.22 -1.75
N GLY A 162 -19.35 3.42 -1.15
CA GLY A 162 -19.38 3.06 0.28
C GLY A 162 -18.34 3.76 1.16
N SER A 163 -17.61 4.76 0.65
CA SER A 163 -16.50 5.45 1.34
C SER A 163 -16.84 6.87 1.81
#